data_AF-A0A941UUE8-F1
#
_entry.id   AF-A0A941UUE8-F1
#
_cell.length_a   1.000
_cell.length_b   1.000
_cell.length_c   1.000
_cell.angle_alpha   90.00
_cell.angle_beta   90.00
_cell.angle_gamma   90.00
#
_symmetry.space_group_name_H-M   'P 1'
#
loop_
_entity.id
_entity.type
_entity.pdbx_description
1 polymer ?
#
loop_
_entity_poly.entity_id
_entity_poly.type
_entity_poly.pdbx_seq_one_letter_code
_entity_poly.pdbx_strand_id
1 'polypeptide(L)'
;MRATDYEEWVFATGEVETRPDNWHDLFNALAWLAFPHTKAALNARHCSAIEDWRARGIGGRGPLRDAATLFDENGVIVVSVAPALSQLLRDHEWKTLFWQRRAQMIESMRFVAFGHGLYDKLRTPFVGLCGKAVFLDVDRRYFELPLARQLEIIDRELAQRWRDGAWYLRPGELAALPLLGVPGVVPESAAAEYYDDLRQFRPRRRP
;
A
#
# COMPACT_ATOMS: atom_id res chain seq x y z
N MET A 1 0.75 22.86 -8.81
CA MET A 1 1.66 22.10 -9.68
C MET A 1 0.90 20.92 -10.31
N ARG A 2 1.15 20.53 -11.58
CA ARG A 2 0.56 19.29 -12.13
C ARG A 2 1.26 18.08 -11.47
N ALA A 3 0.64 16.89 -11.47
CA ALA A 3 1.23 15.71 -10.82
C ALA A 3 2.61 15.33 -11.39
N THR A 4 2.83 15.47 -12.70
CA THR A 4 4.14 15.24 -13.33
C THR A 4 5.18 16.26 -12.84
N ASP A 5 4.80 17.54 -12.81
CA ASP A 5 5.65 18.63 -12.31
C ASP A 5 6.00 18.41 -10.82
N TYR A 6 5.07 17.84 -10.04
CA TYR A 6 5.29 17.52 -8.63
C TYR A 6 6.35 16.43 -8.44
N GLU A 7 6.25 15.32 -9.18
CA GLU A 7 7.26 14.26 -9.10
C GLU A 7 8.65 14.78 -9.51
N GLU A 8 8.74 15.54 -10.60
CA GLU A 8 10.02 16.13 -11.05
C GLU A 8 10.58 17.14 -10.01
N TRP A 9 9.72 17.94 -9.37
CA TRP A 9 10.12 18.87 -8.31
C TRP A 9 10.70 18.16 -7.09
N VAL A 10 9.98 17.18 -6.54
CA VAL A 10 10.46 16.44 -5.35
C VAL A 10 11.76 15.72 -5.68
N PHE A 11 11.88 15.15 -6.89
CA PHE A 11 13.10 14.49 -7.32
C PHE A 11 14.31 15.44 -7.38
N ALA A 12 14.10 16.66 -7.90
CA ALA A 12 15.16 17.64 -8.09
C ALA A 12 15.58 18.35 -6.79
N THR A 13 14.64 18.60 -5.89
CA THR A 13 14.85 19.47 -4.72
C THR A 13 14.87 18.72 -3.39
N GLY A 14 14.24 17.55 -3.32
CA GLY A 14 13.94 16.87 -2.06
C GLY A 14 12.85 17.56 -1.23
N GLU A 15 12.20 18.61 -1.76
CA GLU A 15 11.17 19.36 -1.05
C GLU A 15 9.78 18.82 -1.35
N VAL A 16 9.04 18.48 -0.29
CA VAL A 16 7.66 17.99 -0.37
C VAL A 16 6.71 19.16 -0.17
N GLU A 17 6.13 19.67 -1.26
CA GLU A 17 5.16 20.76 -1.18
C GLU A 17 3.88 20.33 -0.44
N THR A 18 3.38 21.22 0.42
CA THR A 18 2.11 21.04 1.13
C THR A 18 1.28 22.32 1.06
N ARG A 19 -0.04 22.17 0.92
CA ARG A 19 -0.99 23.29 0.97
C ARG A 19 -1.63 23.40 2.35
N PRO A 20 -1.92 24.63 2.84
CA PRO A 20 -2.72 24.82 4.05
C PRO A 20 -4.07 24.08 3.95
N ASP A 21 -4.51 23.54 5.08
CA ASP A 21 -5.80 22.84 5.23
C ASP A 21 -6.04 21.68 4.25
N ASN A 22 -4.96 21.04 3.77
CA ASN A 22 -5.03 19.91 2.87
C ASN A 22 -4.58 18.60 3.56
N TRP A 23 -5.55 17.76 3.92
CA TRP A 23 -5.29 16.46 4.55
C TRP A 23 -4.46 15.52 3.68
N HIS A 24 -4.71 15.53 2.38
CA HIS A 24 -4.01 14.66 1.44
C HIS A 24 -2.53 15.01 1.36
N ASP A 25 -2.20 16.31 1.30
CA ASP A 25 -0.81 16.78 1.32
C ASP A 25 -0.13 16.48 2.67
N LEU A 26 -0.84 16.64 3.79
CA LEU A 26 -0.33 16.27 5.11
C LEU A 26 0.00 14.77 5.19
N PHE A 27 -0.90 13.89 4.73
CA PHE A 27 -0.65 12.45 4.74
C PHE A 27 0.48 12.06 3.80
N ASN A 28 0.63 12.75 2.66
CA ASN A 28 1.77 12.54 1.78
C ASN A 28 3.09 12.94 2.46
N ALA A 29 3.14 14.09 3.13
CA ALA A 29 4.30 14.51 3.90
C ALA A 29 4.65 13.53 5.03
N LEU A 30 3.64 13.02 5.76
CA LEU A 30 3.84 11.98 6.77
C LEU A 30 4.35 10.66 6.16
N ALA A 31 3.87 10.29 4.98
CA ALA A 31 4.37 9.11 4.26
C ALA A 31 5.84 9.29 3.84
N TRP A 32 6.25 10.48 3.40
CA TRP A 32 7.66 10.81 3.13
C TRP A 32 8.53 10.74 4.37
N LEU A 33 8.04 11.16 5.54
CA LEU A 33 8.77 11.06 6.81
C LEU A 33 8.87 9.61 7.32
N ALA A 34 7.82 8.81 7.13
CA ALA A 34 7.77 7.43 7.60
C ALA A 34 8.53 6.46 6.68
N PHE A 35 8.54 6.72 5.37
CA PHE A 35 9.11 5.85 4.34
C PHE A 35 9.99 6.63 3.33
N PRO A 36 11.01 7.36 3.78
CA PRO A 36 11.80 8.23 2.92
C PRO A 36 12.50 7.48 1.78
N HIS A 37 13.01 6.26 2.03
CA HIS A 37 13.71 5.51 0.99
C HIS A 37 12.75 4.97 -0.07
N THR A 38 11.57 4.51 0.33
CA THR A 38 10.55 3.96 -0.57
C THR A 38 9.95 5.05 -1.43
N LYS A 39 9.59 6.19 -0.82
CA LYS A 39 9.05 7.33 -1.55
C LYS A 39 10.07 7.90 -2.54
N ALA A 40 11.35 8.02 -2.15
CA ALA A 40 12.41 8.41 -3.07
C ALA A 40 12.59 7.42 -4.23
N ALA A 41 12.53 6.11 -3.96
CA ALA A 41 12.63 5.09 -5.00
C ALA A 41 11.45 5.14 -5.98
N LEU A 42 10.23 5.31 -5.48
CA LEU A 42 9.03 5.49 -6.32
C LEU A 42 9.11 6.75 -7.17
N ASN A 43 9.48 7.88 -6.56
CA ASN A 43 9.62 9.15 -7.24
C ASN A 43 10.69 9.10 -8.36
N ALA A 44 11.85 8.47 -8.11
CA ALA A 44 12.86 8.24 -9.13
C ALA A 44 12.32 7.38 -10.29
N ARG A 45 11.51 6.35 -10.00
CA ARG A 45 10.86 5.52 -11.03
C ARG A 45 9.82 6.30 -11.82
N HIS A 46 9.07 7.20 -11.19
CA HIS A 46 8.17 8.10 -11.88
C HIS A 46 8.93 8.98 -12.86
N CYS A 47 9.99 9.64 -12.42
CA CYS A 47 10.81 10.54 -13.23
C CYS A 47 11.45 9.81 -14.42
N SER A 48 12.11 8.66 -14.18
CA SER A 48 12.70 7.85 -15.26
C SER A 48 11.66 7.40 -16.29
N ALA A 49 10.46 7.03 -15.87
CA ALA A 49 9.38 6.66 -16.79
C ALA A 49 8.83 7.85 -17.58
N ILE A 50 8.77 9.04 -16.98
CA ILE A 50 8.37 10.28 -17.67
C ILE A 50 9.41 10.61 -18.76
N GLU A 51 10.70 10.52 -18.44
CA GLU A 51 11.80 10.77 -19.37
C GLU A 51 11.79 9.81 -20.56
N ASP A 52 11.67 8.49 -20.31
CA ASP A 52 11.58 7.47 -21.39
C ASP A 52 10.40 7.75 -22.33
N TRP A 53 9.22 8.04 -21.77
CA TRP A 53 8.02 8.29 -22.55
C TRP A 53 8.13 9.59 -23.36
N ARG A 54 8.70 10.64 -22.76
CA ARG A 54 8.96 11.91 -23.45
C ARG A 54 9.95 11.71 -24.60
N ALA A 55 11.03 10.97 -24.39
CA ALA A 55 12.01 10.63 -25.42
C ALA A 55 11.40 9.83 -26.59
N ARG A 56 10.38 9.02 -26.31
CA ARG A 56 9.64 8.24 -27.31
C ARG A 56 8.45 8.98 -27.94
N GLY A 57 8.18 10.22 -27.52
CA GLY A 57 7.04 11.01 -27.99
C GLY A 57 5.67 10.45 -27.57
N ILE A 58 5.63 9.60 -26.54
CA ILE A 58 4.41 8.95 -26.08
C ILE A 58 3.75 9.81 -24.98
N GLY A 59 2.51 10.21 -25.20
CA GLY A 59 1.70 10.90 -24.19
C GLY A 59 1.05 9.94 -23.19
N GLY A 60 0.75 10.43 -21.99
CA GLY A 60 -0.01 9.70 -20.96
C GLY A 60 0.84 9.06 -19.85
N ARG A 61 0.25 8.07 -19.16
CA ARG A 61 0.90 7.29 -18.11
C ARG A 61 1.04 5.85 -18.57
N GLY A 62 2.24 5.28 -18.38
CA GLY A 62 2.49 3.87 -18.65
C GLY A 62 2.12 2.95 -17.51
N PRO A 63 2.05 1.62 -17.76
CA PRO A 63 1.69 0.63 -16.75
C PRO A 63 2.52 0.72 -15.46
N LEU A 64 3.82 1.04 -15.58
CA LEU A 64 4.70 1.25 -14.43
C LEU A 64 4.28 2.47 -13.61
N ARG A 65 4.01 3.62 -14.24
CA ARG A 65 3.56 4.83 -13.55
C ARG A 65 2.17 4.63 -12.94
N ASP A 66 1.29 3.89 -13.61
CA ASP A 66 -0.03 3.57 -13.06
C ASP A 66 0.09 2.66 -11.83
N ALA A 67 0.96 1.65 -11.87
CA ALA A 67 1.21 0.77 -10.71
C ALA A 67 1.83 1.54 -9.54
N ALA A 68 2.86 2.34 -9.81
CA ALA A 68 3.54 3.17 -8.80
C ALA A 68 2.59 4.21 -8.19
N THR A 69 1.80 4.91 -9.02
CA THR A 69 0.79 5.87 -8.52
C THR A 69 -0.27 5.14 -7.68
N LEU A 70 -0.74 3.99 -8.16
CA LEU A 70 -1.76 3.23 -7.45
C LEU A 70 -1.27 2.75 -6.07
N PHE A 71 0.00 2.33 -5.97
CA PHE A 71 0.61 1.97 -4.70
C PHE A 71 0.86 3.21 -3.82
N ASP A 72 1.33 4.33 -4.38
CA ASP A 72 1.57 5.56 -3.61
C ASP A 72 0.29 6.17 -3.05
N GLU A 73 -0.83 5.97 -3.72
CA GLU A 73 -2.15 6.46 -3.31
C GLU A 73 -2.91 5.47 -2.41
N ASN A 74 -2.83 4.18 -2.73
CA ASN A 74 -3.70 3.15 -2.15
C ASN A 74 -2.94 1.97 -1.53
N GLY A 75 -1.62 2.07 -1.37
CA GLY A 75 -0.75 0.99 -0.94
C GLY A 75 -0.94 0.58 0.52
N VAL A 76 -0.92 -0.72 0.75
CA VAL A 76 -0.83 -1.31 2.08
C VAL A 76 0.28 -2.34 2.07
N ILE A 77 1.13 -2.32 3.07
CA ILE A 77 2.21 -3.28 3.23
C ILE A 77 1.74 -4.34 4.23
N VAL A 78 1.62 -5.56 3.74
CA VAL A 78 1.28 -6.73 4.54
C VAL A 78 2.57 -7.42 4.94
N VAL A 79 2.98 -7.22 6.19
CA VAL A 79 4.13 -7.89 6.77
C VAL A 79 3.67 -9.18 7.45
N SER A 80 4.31 -10.30 7.18
CA SER A 80 3.87 -11.60 7.69
C SER A 80 5.03 -12.52 8.06
N VAL A 81 4.87 -13.29 9.12
CA VAL A 81 5.72 -14.46 9.43
C VAL A 81 5.01 -15.78 9.13
N ALA A 82 3.80 -15.70 8.58
CA ALA A 82 2.94 -16.85 8.28
C ALA A 82 2.52 -16.81 6.81
N PRO A 83 3.32 -17.38 5.88
CA PRO A 83 3.02 -17.38 4.45
C PRO A 83 1.64 -17.96 4.11
N ALA A 84 1.17 -18.94 4.89
CA ALA A 84 -0.16 -19.52 4.74
C ALA A 84 -1.29 -18.49 4.95
N LEU A 85 -1.13 -17.50 5.84
CA LEU A 85 -2.11 -16.43 6.02
C LEU A 85 -2.02 -15.39 4.90
N SER A 86 -0.80 -15.08 4.46
CA SER A 86 -0.59 -14.23 3.27
C SER A 86 -1.30 -14.83 2.05
N GLN A 87 -1.30 -16.16 1.90
CA GLN A 87 -2.00 -16.85 0.83
C GLN A 87 -3.52 -16.71 0.93
N LEU A 88 -4.12 -16.85 2.12
CA LEU A 88 -5.55 -16.61 2.32
C LEU A 88 -5.97 -15.20 1.85
N LEU A 89 -5.13 -14.19 2.09
CA LEU A 89 -5.37 -12.84 1.60
C LEU A 89 -5.37 -12.79 0.07
N ARG A 90 -4.35 -13.38 -0.57
CA ARG A 90 -4.23 -13.43 -2.04
C ARG A 90 -5.40 -14.17 -2.70
N ASP A 91 -5.94 -15.18 -2.02
CA ASP A 91 -7.04 -16.00 -2.52
C ASP A 91 -8.43 -15.44 -2.19
N HIS A 92 -8.49 -14.28 -1.51
CA HIS A 92 -9.73 -13.63 -1.10
C HIS A 92 -10.55 -14.46 -0.09
N GLU A 93 -9.87 -15.27 0.72
CA GLU A 93 -10.46 -16.09 1.80
C GLU A 93 -10.72 -15.21 3.04
N TRP A 94 -11.53 -14.15 2.87
CA TRP A 94 -11.66 -13.04 3.82
C TRP A 94 -12.16 -13.48 5.19
N LYS A 95 -13.24 -14.25 5.25
CA LYS A 95 -13.81 -14.74 6.52
C LYS A 95 -12.86 -15.70 7.21
N THR A 96 -12.16 -16.54 6.46
CA THR A 96 -11.14 -17.45 6.99
C THR A 96 -10.00 -16.66 7.63
N LEU A 97 -9.49 -15.63 6.95
CA LEU A 97 -8.37 -14.82 7.43
C LEU A 97 -8.75 -13.91 8.61
N PHE A 98 -9.78 -13.08 8.43
CA PHE A 98 -10.11 -12.00 9.37
C PHE A 98 -10.99 -12.44 10.54
N TRP A 99 -11.72 -13.54 10.41
CA TRP A 99 -12.58 -14.08 11.47
C TRP A 99 -12.05 -15.41 12.02
N GLN A 100 -12.04 -16.47 11.22
CA GLN A 100 -11.75 -17.83 11.71
C GLN A 100 -10.32 -17.98 12.24
N ARG A 101 -9.34 -17.34 11.58
CA ARG A 101 -7.92 -17.34 11.98
C ARG A 101 -7.46 -16.00 12.55
N ARG A 102 -8.40 -15.20 13.07
CA ARG A 102 -8.14 -13.83 13.57
C ARG A 102 -7.01 -13.76 14.59
N ALA A 103 -7.01 -14.63 15.60
CA ALA A 103 -5.98 -14.65 16.64
C ALA A 103 -4.58 -14.86 16.03
N GLN A 104 -4.45 -15.86 15.15
CA GLN A 104 -3.19 -16.13 14.48
C GLN A 104 -2.75 -14.97 13.58
N MET A 105 -3.68 -14.36 12.85
CA MET A 105 -3.41 -13.19 12.02
C MET A 105 -2.90 -12.02 12.87
N ILE A 106 -3.56 -11.70 13.99
CA ILE A 106 -3.12 -10.63 14.90
C ILE A 106 -1.71 -10.89 15.45
N GLU A 107 -1.36 -12.15 15.71
CA GLU A 107 -0.02 -12.51 16.21
C GLU A 107 1.07 -12.50 15.15
N SER A 108 0.73 -12.75 13.89
CA SER A 108 1.72 -13.06 12.84
C SER A 108 1.73 -12.11 11.64
N MET A 109 0.81 -11.13 11.60
CA MET A 109 0.70 -10.18 10.49
C MET A 109 0.61 -8.73 10.99
N ARG A 110 1.12 -7.80 10.18
CA ARG A 110 0.86 -6.35 10.30
C ARG A 110 0.38 -5.80 8.97
N PHE A 111 -0.55 -4.86 9.05
CA PHE A 111 -1.03 -4.08 7.91
C PHE A 111 -0.56 -2.65 8.11
N VAL A 112 0.38 -2.20 7.30
CA VAL A 112 0.95 -0.86 7.39
C VAL A 112 0.43 -0.06 6.21
N ALA A 113 -0.35 0.98 6.49
CA ALA A 113 -0.79 1.90 5.45
C ALA A 113 0.43 2.66 4.90
N PHE A 114 0.55 2.68 3.58
CA PHE A 114 1.57 3.45 2.86
C PHE A 114 0.90 4.51 1.99
N GLY A 115 -0.17 4.12 1.30
CA GLY A 115 -0.90 4.97 0.39
C GLY A 115 -1.46 6.20 1.10
N HIS A 116 -0.96 7.38 0.75
CA HIS A 116 -1.36 8.61 1.45
C HIS A 116 -2.85 8.94 1.23
N GLY A 117 -3.38 8.62 0.05
CA GLY A 117 -4.81 8.70 -0.25
C GLY A 117 -5.69 7.73 0.56
N LEU A 118 -5.14 6.64 1.14
CA LEU A 118 -5.90 5.78 2.05
C LEU A 118 -6.22 6.48 3.36
N TYR A 119 -5.26 7.22 3.93
CA TYR A 119 -5.47 7.90 5.19
C TYR A 119 -6.60 8.92 5.09
N ASP A 120 -6.69 9.63 3.96
CA ASP A 120 -7.78 10.56 3.71
C ASP A 120 -9.14 9.83 3.60
N LYS A 121 -9.19 8.73 2.84
CA LYS A 121 -10.40 7.89 2.73
C LYS A 121 -10.83 7.26 4.06
N LEU A 122 -9.90 6.97 4.95
CA LEU A 122 -10.17 6.40 6.28
C LEU A 122 -10.75 7.42 7.26
N ARG A 123 -10.73 8.72 6.95
CA ARG A 123 -11.44 9.74 7.75
C ARG A 123 -12.96 9.59 7.64
N THR A 124 -13.44 9.15 6.47
CA THR A 124 -14.86 8.89 6.19
C THR A 124 -14.97 7.56 5.43
N PRO A 125 -14.78 6.42 6.11
CA PRO A 125 -14.75 5.11 5.46
C PRO A 125 -16.09 4.78 4.81
N PHE A 126 -16.05 4.06 3.69
CA PHE A 126 -17.23 3.65 2.93
C PHE A 126 -17.15 2.18 2.52
N VAL A 127 -18.32 1.56 2.28
CA VAL A 127 -18.42 0.17 1.85
C VAL A 127 -17.70 -0.02 0.50
N GLY A 128 -16.77 -0.97 0.46
CA GLY A 128 -15.91 -1.25 -0.68
C GLY A 128 -14.56 -0.53 -0.65
N LEU A 129 -14.23 0.22 0.41
CA LEU A 129 -12.91 0.81 0.58
C LEU A 129 -11.83 -0.28 0.56
N CYS A 130 -10.98 -0.22 -0.46
CA CYS A 130 -10.03 -1.27 -0.79
C CYS A 130 -8.63 -0.69 -1.03
N GLY A 131 -7.65 -1.19 -0.29
CA GLY A 131 -6.24 -0.94 -0.50
C GLY A 131 -5.60 -1.90 -1.49
N LYS A 132 -4.33 -1.62 -1.78
CA LYS A 132 -3.49 -2.34 -2.74
C LYS A 132 -2.31 -2.93 -1.99
N ALA A 133 -2.43 -4.21 -1.67
CA ALA A 133 -1.53 -4.91 -0.81
C ALA A 133 -0.27 -5.39 -1.55
N VAL A 134 0.87 -5.10 -0.94
CA VAL A 134 2.17 -5.73 -1.22
C VAL A 134 2.55 -6.60 -0.03
N PHE A 135 3.32 -7.67 -0.28
CA PHE A 135 3.65 -8.63 0.77
C PHE A 135 5.15 -8.63 1.08
N LEU A 136 5.46 -8.56 2.37
CA LEU A 136 6.80 -8.69 2.91
C LEU A 136 6.80 -9.84 3.91
N ASP A 137 7.36 -10.98 3.52
CA ASP A 137 7.57 -12.09 4.44
C ASP A 137 8.85 -11.82 5.24
N VAL A 138 8.77 -11.91 6.57
CA VAL A 138 9.86 -11.57 7.50
C VAL A 138 10.07 -12.70 8.51
N ASP A 139 11.20 -12.68 9.20
CA ASP A 139 11.46 -13.57 10.34
C ASP A 139 10.67 -13.14 11.59
N ARG A 140 10.37 -14.09 12.49
CA ARG A 140 9.56 -13.82 13.71
C ARG A 140 10.15 -12.73 14.59
N ARG A 141 11.48 -12.58 14.63
CA ARG A 141 12.17 -11.53 15.38
C ARG A 141 11.74 -10.13 14.97
N TYR A 142 11.23 -9.94 13.75
CA TYR A 142 10.69 -8.65 13.30
C TYR A 142 9.63 -8.09 14.26
N PHE A 143 8.75 -8.96 14.77
CA PHE A 143 7.65 -8.55 15.65
C PHE A 143 8.10 -8.21 17.08
N GLU A 144 9.34 -8.55 17.43
CA GLU A 144 9.97 -8.22 18.71
C GLU A 144 10.67 -6.85 18.66
N LEU A 145 10.88 -6.31 17.45
CA LEU A 145 11.55 -5.01 17.27
C LEU A 145 10.63 -3.84 17.63
N PRO A 146 11.17 -2.71 18.11
CA PRO A 146 10.42 -1.46 18.23
C PRO A 146 9.82 -1.01 16.89
N LEU A 147 8.67 -0.32 16.93
CA LEU A 147 7.96 0.14 15.74
C LEU A 147 8.85 0.93 14.77
N ALA A 148 9.72 1.82 15.28
CA ALA A 148 10.64 2.58 14.44
C ALA A 148 11.56 1.67 13.60
N ARG A 149 12.10 0.61 14.22
CA ARG A 149 12.96 -0.37 13.53
C ARG A 149 12.18 -1.21 12.54
N GLN A 150 10.94 -1.58 12.86
CA GLN A 150 10.03 -2.27 11.96
C GLN A 150 9.79 -1.44 10.68
N LEU A 151 9.46 -0.15 10.84
CA LEU A 151 9.25 0.78 9.72
C LEU A 151 10.51 0.99 8.89
N GLU A 152 11.68 1.15 9.52
CA GLU A 152 12.95 1.26 8.80
C GLU A 152 13.27 0.03 7.94
N ILE A 153 12.99 -1.18 8.45
CA ILE A 153 13.19 -2.43 7.68
C ILE A 153 12.25 -2.45 6.49
N ILE A 154 10.95 -2.18 6.72
CA ILE A 154 9.97 -2.06 5.64
C ILE A 154 10.48 -1.08 4.58
N ASP A 155 10.86 0.14 5.00
CA ASP A 155 11.25 1.20 4.08
C ASP A 155 12.45 0.81 3.21
N ARG A 156 13.47 0.17 3.79
CA ARG A 156 14.65 -0.29 3.05
C ARG A 156 14.32 -1.40 2.06
N GLU A 157 13.56 -2.41 2.50
CA GLU A 157 13.18 -3.56 1.67
C GLU A 157 12.32 -3.13 0.48
N LEU A 158 11.31 -2.29 0.72
CA LEU A 158 10.46 -1.79 -0.36
C LEU A 158 11.27 -0.92 -1.33
N ALA A 159 12.10 0.00 -0.82
CA ALA A 159 12.92 0.86 -1.65
C ALA A 159 13.88 0.08 -2.57
N GLN A 160 14.48 -1.00 -2.05
CA GLN A 160 15.34 -1.87 -2.85
C GLN A 160 14.55 -2.58 -3.95
N ARG A 161 13.42 -3.19 -3.62
CA ARG A 161 12.57 -3.87 -4.62
C ARG A 161 12.04 -2.93 -5.70
N TRP A 162 11.72 -1.68 -5.36
CA TRP A 162 11.38 -0.66 -6.34
C TRP A 162 12.58 -0.28 -7.21
N ARG A 163 13.78 -0.15 -6.66
CA ARG A 163 15.00 0.12 -7.44
C ARG A 163 15.37 -1.02 -8.39
N ASP A 164 15.23 -2.27 -7.96
CA ASP A 164 15.66 -3.45 -8.70
C ASP A 164 14.84 -3.75 -9.96
N GLY A 165 13.75 -3.02 -10.24
CA GLY A 165 12.98 -3.27 -11.45
C GLY A 165 11.95 -4.39 -11.33
N ALA A 166 12.07 -5.25 -10.32
CA ALA A 166 11.46 -6.59 -10.32
C ALA A 166 10.07 -6.69 -9.68
N TRP A 167 9.55 -5.61 -9.10
CA TRP A 167 8.36 -5.68 -8.26
C TRP A 167 7.17 -4.85 -8.78
N TYR A 168 6.02 -5.51 -8.88
CA TYR A 168 4.70 -4.92 -9.20
C TYR A 168 4.70 -3.98 -10.41
N LEU A 169 5.07 -4.50 -11.58
CA LEU A 169 5.16 -3.78 -12.84
C LEU A 169 3.80 -3.37 -13.40
N ARG A 170 2.71 -3.96 -12.88
CA ARG A 170 1.34 -3.70 -13.33
C ARG A 170 0.38 -3.57 -12.14
N PRO A 171 -0.65 -2.71 -12.25
CA PRO A 171 -1.68 -2.56 -11.22
C PRO A 171 -2.34 -3.87 -10.76
N GLY A 172 -2.48 -4.83 -11.67
CA GLY A 172 -3.12 -6.13 -11.39
C GLY A 172 -2.28 -7.08 -10.54
N GLU A 173 -1.00 -6.79 -10.34
CA GLU A 173 -0.12 -7.59 -9.48
C GLU A 173 -0.26 -7.21 -7.99
N LEU A 174 -0.84 -6.04 -7.71
CA LEU A 174 -1.17 -5.59 -6.35
C LEU A 174 -2.46 -6.27 -5.86
N ALA A 175 -2.37 -7.01 -4.75
CA ALA A 175 -3.52 -7.72 -4.21
C ALA A 175 -4.57 -6.74 -3.68
N ALA A 176 -5.86 -7.07 -3.84
CA ALA A 176 -6.92 -6.30 -3.22
C ALA A 176 -6.95 -6.56 -1.70
N LEU A 177 -7.14 -5.51 -0.91
CA LEU A 177 -7.33 -5.63 0.54
C LEU A 177 -8.56 -4.82 0.97
N PRO A 178 -9.68 -5.45 1.36
CA PRO A 178 -10.83 -4.73 1.91
C PRO A 178 -10.45 -4.16 3.29
N LEU A 179 -10.17 -2.86 3.36
CA LEU A 179 -9.57 -2.24 4.56
C LEU A 179 -10.47 -2.36 5.79
N LEU A 180 -11.78 -2.24 5.62
CA LEU A 180 -12.73 -2.36 6.72
C LEU A 180 -12.87 -3.80 7.24
N GLY A 181 -12.30 -4.77 6.52
CA GLY A 181 -12.18 -6.15 6.99
C GLY A 181 -11.10 -6.37 8.04
N VAL A 182 -10.06 -5.52 8.04
CA VAL A 182 -8.95 -5.65 8.97
C VAL A 182 -9.49 -5.43 10.39
N PRO A 183 -9.33 -6.41 11.29
CA PRO A 183 -9.77 -6.33 12.68
C PRO A 183 -9.41 -5.02 13.37
N GLY A 184 -10.41 -4.35 13.92
CA GLY A 184 -10.23 -3.10 14.68
C GLY A 184 -10.34 -1.81 13.86
N VAL A 185 -10.42 -1.88 12.52
CA VAL A 185 -10.64 -0.69 11.68
C VAL A 185 -12.06 -0.15 11.85
N VAL A 186 -13.06 -1.03 11.91
CA VAL A 186 -14.46 -0.68 12.20
C VAL A 186 -15.05 -1.60 13.26
N PRO A 187 -16.00 -1.13 14.09
CA PRO A 187 -16.62 -1.96 15.13
C PRO A 187 -17.33 -3.22 14.59
N GLU A 188 -17.93 -3.13 13.40
CA GLU A 188 -18.66 -4.21 12.75
C GLU A 188 -17.77 -5.43 12.46
N SER A 189 -16.46 -5.22 12.34
CA SER A 189 -15.47 -6.30 12.20
C SER A 189 -15.45 -7.28 13.38
N ALA A 190 -16.14 -6.98 14.49
CA ALA A 190 -16.29 -7.86 15.65
C ALA A 190 -17.39 -8.93 15.50
N ALA A 191 -18.19 -8.91 14.43
CA ALA A 191 -19.23 -9.89 14.15
C ALA A 191 -18.82 -10.85 13.01
N ALA A 192 -19.19 -12.13 13.13
CA ALA A 192 -18.88 -13.13 12.11
C ALA A 192 -19.61 -12.84 10.79
N GLU A 193 -20.86 -12.39 10.91
CA GLU A 193 -21.80 -12.14 9.80
C GLU A 193 -21.38 -10.93 8.97
N TYR A 194 -20.60 -10.01 9.55
CA TYR A 194 -20.04 -8.87 8.81
C TYR A 194 -19.23 -9.33 7.61
N TYR A 195 -18.47 -10.42 7.76
CA TYR A 195 -17.62 -10.98 6.71
C TYR A 195 -18.39 -11.72 5.61
N ASP A 196 -19.71 -11.87 5.73
CA ASP A 196 -20.59 -12.43 4.70
C ASP A 196 -21.11 -11.37 3.71
N ASP A 197 -20.88 -10.08 3.96
CA ASP A 197 -21.31 -9.00 3.06
C ASP A 197 -20.46 -8.95 1.79
N LEU A 198 -20.98 -9.53 0.71
CA LEU A 198 -20.32 -9.58 -0.60
C LEU A 198 -20.14 -8.21 -1.27
N ARG A 199 -20.79 -7.14 -0.79
CA ARG A 199 -20.52 -5.77 -1.28
C ARG A 199 -19.12 -5.31 -0.86
N GLN A 200 -18.70 -5.72 0.34
CA GLN A 200 -17.41 -5.46 0.96
C GLN A 200 -16.38 -6.56 0.67
N PHE A 201 -16.76 -7.82 0.90
CA PHE A 201 -15.89 -9.01 0.88
C PHE A 201 -16.07 -9.83 -0.39
N ARG A 202 -15.68 -9.25 -1.52
CA ARG A 202 -15.86 -9.88 -2.83
C ARG A 202 -14.92 -11.08 -3.00
N PRO A 203 -15.43 -12.26 -3.39
CA PRO A 203 -14.57 -13.41 -3.68
C PRO A 203 -13.68 -13.12 -4.89
N ARG A 204 -12.61 -13.92 -5.04
CA ARG A 204 -11.72 -13.83 -6.19
C ARG A 204 -12.52 -14.10 -7.46
N ARG A 205 -12.37 -13.25 -8.48
CA ARG A 205 -12.96 -13.50 -9.79
C ARG A 205 -12.33 -14.77 -10.36
N ARG A 206 -13.16 -15.75 -10.70
CA ARG A 206 -12.68 -16.93 -11.46
C ARG A 206 -12.29 -16.46 -12.87
N PRO A 207 -11.14 -16.92 -13.40
CA PRO A 207 -10.75 -16.62 -14.76
C PRO A 207 -11.74 -17.20 -15.79
#